data_AF-A0A662VC20-F1
#
_entry.id   AF-A0A662VC20-F1
#
_cell.length_a   1.000
_cell.length_b   1.000
_cell.length_c   1.000
_cell.angle_alpha   90.00
_cell.angle_beta   90.00
_cell.angle_gamma   90.00
#
_symmetry.space_group_name_H-M   'P 1'
#
loop_
_entity.id
_entity.type
_entity.pdbx_description
1 polymer ?
#
loop_
_entity_poly.entity_id
_entity_poly.type
_entity_poly.pdbx_seq_one_letter_code
_entity_poly.pdbx_strand_id
1 'polypeptide(L)'
;MKSRGIGSHIFSRNRDSREVVVIGEYGIEKALSRSTIKALLAILVLLVILPLLIMEMGSYALTFFSLILMVAVSLIAMVEYRKDKEAYRVLTSFIENIAIKGDTLIIHGRKMELGHGRFYSRAVYGRISRIRNFFYISNKYRSNIIELERVSKEFTLLSDFMGDYANIPGVKVLSKPYENVILGIINPKTMKLRVEPQTLILQAKGKTLAEARLKIENSKIRAILYAYPGVRGVVYLKLHGGVPERRVSITLGSVGPGEQCTVVKHFLPSKELLIITHERLFTVRSLRDRVGIYDPLLISGFGEGNYKLKLVLKRTLHSALSSEARIFLEHVK
;
A
#
# COMPACT_ATOMS: atom_id res chain seq x y z
N MET A 1 33.09 -16.66 -0.52
CA MET A 1 33.27 -15.21 -0.25
C MET A 1 32.06 -14.69 0.52
N LYS A 2 32.25 -13.98 1.63
CA LYS A 2 31.13 -13.40 2.41
C LYS A 2 30.57 -12.17 1.68
N SER A 3 29.31 -12.21 1.23
CA SER A 3 28.64 -10.97 0.80
C SER A 3 28.40 -10.09 2.03
N ARG A 4 28.86 -8.84 1.97
CA ARG A 4 28.48 -7.84 2.95
C ARG A 4 27.04 -7.43 2.64
N GLY A 5 26.10 -7.84 3.48
CA GLY A 5 24.74 -7.31 3.44
C GLY A 5 24.81 -5.81 3.72
N ILE A 6 24.54 -4.99 2.70
CA ILE A 6 24.38 -3.55 2.89
C ILE A 6 23.04 -3.37 3.61
N GLY A 7 23.12 -2.82 4.83
CA GLY A 7 22.02 -2.87 5.77
C GLY A 7 20.85 -1.98 5.37
N SER A 8 19.67 -2.33 5.90
CA SER A 8 18.46 -1.51 5.87
C SER A 8 18.71 -0.16 6.54
N HIS A 9 19.11 0.85 5.77
CA HIS A 9 19.35 2.19 6.29
C HIS A 9 18.04 2.96 6.43
N ILE A 10 17.36 2.74 7.57
CA ILE A 10 16.54 3.79 8.15
C ILE A 10 17.50 4.92 8.49
N PHE A 11 17.51 5.98 7.68
CA PHE A 11 18.27 7.20 7.99
C PHE A 11 17.58 7.96 9.13
N SER A 12 17.73 7.45 10.35
CA SER A 12 17.51 8.19 11.59
C SER A 12 18.69 9.17 11.77
N ARG A 13 18.74 10.18 10.91
CA ARG A 13 19.67 11.32 11.01
C ARG A 13 18.89 12.63 10.85
N ASN A 14 18.08 12.94 11.86
CA ASN A 14 17.95 14.29 12.41
C ASN A 14 17.19 14.27 13.74
N ARG A 15 17.32 15.35 14.51
CA ARG A 15 16.48 15.64 15.69
C ARG A 15 15.06 16.12 15.31
N ASP A 16 14.73 16.12 14.02
CA ASP A 16 13.46 16.61 13.48
C ASP A 16 12.38 15.53 13.54
N SER A 17 11.12 15.95 13.73
CA SER A 17 9.97 15.06 13.99
C SER A 17 9.48 14.18 12.81
N ARG A 18 10.31 13.98 11.78
CA ARG A 18 9.98 13.28 10.53
C ARG A 18 10.67 11.93 10.40
N GLU A 19 9.98 10.95 9.82
CA GLU A 19 10.56 9.65 9.49
C GLU A 19 10.81 9.57 7.98
N VAL A 20 12.07 9.44 7.58
CA VAL A 20 12.44 9.31 6.17
C VAL A 20 12.34 7.84 5.75
N VAL A 21 11.33 7.53 4.93
CA VAL A 21 11.04 6.19 4.43
C VAL A 21 11.51 6.08 2.99
N VAL A 22 12.78 5.76 2.83
CA VAL A 22 13.31 5.28 1.54
C VAL A 22 12.59 3.96 1.18
N ILE A 23 12.09 3.84 -0.06
CA ILE A 23 11.48 2.63 -0.60
C ILE A 23 12.26 2.20 -1.84
N GLY A 24 13.29 1.38 -1.60
CA GLY A 24 14.13 0.77 -2.63
C GLY A 24 14.48 -0.70 -2.38
N GLU A 25 14.86 -1.08 -1.15
CA GLU A 25 15.51 -2.39 -0.91
C GLU A 25 14.54 -3.58 -0.87
N TYR A 26 13.22 -3.37 -0.71
CA TYR A 26 12.26 -4.47 -0.55
C TYR A 26 11.95 -5.23 -1.86
N GLY A 27 12.52 -4.77 -2.99
CA GLY A 27 12.28 -5.33 -4.33
C GLY A 27 13.22 -6.48 -4.70
N ILE A 28 14.54 -6.30 -4.71
CA ILE A 28 15.41 -7.22 -5.46
C ILE A 28 15.61 -8.57 -4.73
N GLU A 29 15.73 -8.61 -3.40
CA GLU A 29 15.84 -9.89 -2.66
C GLU A 29 14.48 -10.47 -2.20
N LYS A 30 13.38 -9.70 -2.33
CA LYS A 30 12.05 -10.09 -1.81
C LYS A 30 10.90 -10.06 -2.83
N ALA A 31 11.00 -9.37 -3.97
CA ALA A 31 10.06 -9.52 -5.10
C ALA A 31 10.48 -10.66 -6.04
N LEU A 32 11.79 -10.92 -6.15
CA LEU A 32 12.32 -12.29 -6.26
C LEU A 32 12.14 -13.02 -4.92
N SER A 33 10.91 -13.07 -4.43
CA SER A 33 10.58 -13.79 -3.21
C SER A 33 11.03 -15.25 -3.37
N ARG A 34 11.31 -15.93 -2.26
CA ARG A 34 11.58 -17.37 -2.31
C ARG A 34 10.46 -18.14 -3.02
N SER A 35 9.21 -17.65 -3.06
CA SER A 35 8.15 -18.27 -3.87
C SER A 35 8.14 -17.83 -5.34
N THR A 36 8.57 -16.63 -5.72
CA THR A 36 8.68 -16.23 -7.14
C THR A 36 9.88 -16.91 -7.80
N ILE A 37 11.03 -16.98 -7.12
CA ILE A 37 12.16 -17.81 -7.59
C ILE A 37 11.73 -19.28 -7.65
N LYS A 38 11.14 -19.84 -6.58
CA LYS A 38 10.69 -21.25 -6.62
C LYS A 38 9.61 -21.50 -7.66
N ALA A 39 8.71 -20.56 -7.93
CA ALA A 39 7.70 -20.70 -8.97
C ALA A 39 8.33 -20.63 -10.37
N LEU A 40 9.25 -19.69 -10.61
CA LEU A 40 9.94 -19.59 -11.89
C LEU A 40 10.88 -20.78 -12.13
N LEU A 41 11.52 -21.29 -11.07
CA LEU A 41 12.32 -22.51 -11.08
C LEU A 41 11.47 -23.78 -11.21
N ALA A 42 10.28 -23.83 -10.60
CA ALA A 42 9.34 -24.94 -10.77
C ALA A 42 8.71 -24.94 -12.16
N ILE A 43 8.39 -23.76 -12.72
CA ILE A 43 7.97 -23.60 -14.11
C ILE A 43 9.10 -24.01 -15.06
N LEU A 44 10.35 -23.61 -14.78
CA LEU A 44 11.53 -24.04 -15.55
C LEU A 44 11.70 -25.57 -15.50
N VAL A 45 11.64 -26.18 -14.31
CA VAL A 45 11.73 -27.63 -14.11
C VAL A 45 10.57 -28.35 -14.81
N LEU A 46 9.34 -27.86 -14.71
CA LEU A 46 8.18 -28.41 -15.42
C LEU A 46 8.37 -28.30 -16.95
N LEU A 47 8.88 -27.16 -17.44
CA LEU A 47 9.21 -26.94 -18.84
C LEU A 47 10.47 -27.67 -19.32
N VAL A 48 11.27 -28.28 -18.44
CA VAL A 48 12.39 -29.18 -18.80
C VAL A 48 11.94 -30.64 -18.76
N ILE A 49 11.10 -31.03 -17.80
CA ILE A 49 10.60 -32.41 -17.64
C ILE A 49 9.49 -32.73 -18.65
N LEU A 50 8.53 -31.83 -18.87
CA LEU A 50 7.43 -32.05 -19.82
C LEU A 50 7.91 -32.34 -21.26
N PRO A 51 8.89 -31.62 -21.84
CA PRO A 51 9.46 -31.97 -23.14
C PRO A 51 10.13 -33.34 -23.16
N LEU A 52 10.88 -33.70 -22.10
CA LEU A 52 11.58 -34.99 -22.02
C LEU A 52 10.58 -36.16 -22.03
N LEU A 53 9.49 -36.05 -21.24
CA LEU A 53 8.39 -37.03 -21.24
C LEU A 53 7.66 -37.10 -22.58
N ILE A 54 7.48 -35.97 -23.28
CA ILE A 54 6.87 -35.96 -24.62
C ILE A 54 7.82 -36.52 -25.70
N MET A 55 9.13 -36.44 -25.48
CA MET A 55 10.14 -37.01 -26.38
C MET A 55 10.12 -38.54 -26.34
N GLU A 56 9.84 -39.16 -25.18
CA GLU A 56 9.55 -40.60 -25.07
C GLU A 56 8.30 -41.00 -25.87
N MET A 57 7.34 -40.07 -26.05
CA MET A 57 6.16 -40.25 -26.92
C MET A 57 6.42 -39.89 -28.40
N GLY A 58 7.67 -39.64 -28.79
CA GLY A 58 8.11 -39.47 -30.18
C GLY A 58 7.83 -38.12 -30.84
N SER A 59 7.32 -37.11 -30.13
CA SER A 59 6.91 -35.83 -30.73
C SER A 59 7.97 -34.72 -30.58
N TYR A 60 9.04 -34.79 -31.37
CA TYR A 60 10.12 -33.80 -31.40
C TYR A 60 9.65 -32.35 -31.62
N ALA A 61 8.54 -32.15 -32.32
CA ALA A 61 7.96 -30.82 -32.56
C ALA A 61 7.49 -30.16 -31.25
N LEU A 62 6.81 -30.90 -30.37
CA LEU A 62 6.36 -30.39 -29.07
C LEU A 62 7.55 -30.08 -28.15
N THR A 63 8.62 -30.88 -28.23
CA THR A 63 9.89 -30.65 -27.53
C THR A 63 10.53 -29.33 -27.97
N PHE A 64 10.52 -29.04 -29.27
CA PHE A 64 11.06 -27.80 -29.84
C PHE A 64 10.22 -26.57 -29.46
N PHE A 65 8.89 -26.64 -29.56
CA PHE A 65 7.99 -25.54 -29.16
C PHE A 65 8.11 -25.17 -27.68
N SER A 66 8.23 -26.16 -26.79
CA SER A 66 8.38 -25.94 -25.35
C SER A 66 9.75 -25.34 -24.99
N LEU A 67 10.82 -25.73 -25.69
CA LEU A 67 12.14 -25.09 -25.57
C LEU A 67 12.11 -23.62 -25.99
N ILE A 68 11.48 -23.29 -27.13
CA ILE A 68 11.31 -21.90 -27.59
C ILE A 68 10.54 -21.08 -26.55
N LEU A 69 9.45 -21.62 -26.00
CA LEU A 69 8.65 -20.95 -24.98
C LEU A 69 9.47 -20.67 -23.70
N MET A 70 10.30 -21.63 -23.26
CA MET A 70 11.18 -21.48 -22.11
C MET A 70 12.22 -20.36 -22.33
N VAL A 71 12.85 -20.31 -23.51
CA VAL A 71 13.80 -19.25 -23.88
C VAL A 71 13.12 -17.88 -23.91
N ALA A 72 11.93 -17.79 -24.50
CA ALA A 72 11.15 -16.55 -24.56
C ALA A 72 10.78 -16.03 -23.16
N VAL A 73 10.26 -16.89 -22.28
CA VAL A 73 9.94 -16.53 -20.88
C VAL A 73 11.19 -16.10 -20.11
N SER A 74 12.31 -16.80 -20.29
CA SER A 74 13.59 -16.47 -19.64
C SER A 74 14.15 -15.12 -20.09
N LEU A 75 14.07 -14.81 -21.39
CA LEU A 75 14.47 -13.51 -21.93
C LEU A 75 13.60 -12.37 -21.38
N ILE A 76 12.28 -12.54 -21.33
CA ILE A 76 11.35 -11.56 -20.76
C ILE A 76 11.69 -11.30 -19.27
N ALA A 77 11.89 -12.37 -18.50
CA ALA A 77 12.28 -12.27 -17.09
C ALA A 77 13.63 -11.55 -16.90
N MET A 78 14.63 -11.85 -17.73
CA MET A 78 15.94 -11.16 -17.69
C MET A 78 15.80 -9.67 -18.04
N VAL A 79 14.96 -9.31 -19.01
CA VAL A 79 14.73 -7.91 -19.40
C VAL A 79 14.07 -7.12 -18.26
N GLU A 80 13.04 -7.64 -17.61
CA GLU A 80 12.42 -6.96 -16.46
C GLU A 80 13.39 -6.88 -15.27
N TYR A 81 14.14 -7.93 -14.96
CA TYR A 81 15.17 -7.91 -13.93
C TYR A 81 16.24 -6.82 -14.18
N ARG A 82 16.70 -6.65 -15.43
CA ARG A 82 17.64 -5.59 -15.80
C ARG A 82 17.06 -4.19 -15.57
N LYS A 83 15.78 -3.97 -15.93
CA LYS A 83 15.10 -2.67 -15.72
C LYS A 83 14.97 -2.34 -14.23
N ASP A 84 14.65 -3.32 -13.38
CA ASP A 84 14.48 -3.10 -11.94
C ASP A 84 15.82 -2.93 -11.22
N LYS A 85 16.87 -3.63 -11.67
CA LYS A 85 18.25 -3.40 -11.21
C LYS A 85 18.75 -1.99 -11.56
N GLU A 86 18.39 -1.47 -12.73
CA GLU A 86 18.77 -0.11 -13.13
C GLU A 86 17.98 0.95 -12.35
N ALA A 87 16.66 0.77 -12.20
CA ALA A 87 15.82 1.58 -11.33
C ALA A 87 16.37 1.68 -9.89
N TYR A 88 16.90 0.57 -9.36
CA TYR A 88 17.52 0.53 -8.04
C TYR A 88 18.82 1.33 -7.98
N ARG A 89 19.71 1.19 -8.97
CA ARG A 89 20.94 1.99 -9.07
C ARG A 89 20.64 3.49 -9.12
N VAL A 90 19.68 3.89 -9.97
CA VAL A 90 19.23 5.29 -10.10
C VAL A 90 18.72 5.82 -8.75
N LEU A 91 17.91 5.03 -8.05
CA LEU A 91 17.39 5.40 -6.73
C LEU A 91 18.50 5.51 -5.67
N THR A 92 19.41 4.53 -5.58
CA THR A 92 20.54 4.56 -4.64
C THR A 92 21.43 5.78 -4.90
N SER A 93 21.81 6.00 -6.15
CA SER A 93 22.62 7.16 -6.54
C SER A 93 21.91 8.49 -6.25
N PHE A 94 20.58 8.57 -6.41
CA PHE A 94 19.81 9.75 -6.00
C PHE A 94 19.89 9.98 -4.49
N ILE A 95 19.70 8.94 -3.67
CA ILE A 95 19.74 9.03 -2.20
C ILE A 95 21.12 9.49 -1.71
N GLU A 96 22.20 9.01 -2.33
CA GLU A 96 23.58 9.43 -2.05
C GLU A 96 23.84 10.91 -2.43
N ASN A 97 23.04 11.48 -3.34
CA ASN A 97 23.19 12.83 -3.88
C ASN A 97 22.14 13.83 -3.35
N ILE A 98 21.46 13.52 -2.24
CA ILE A 98 20.53 14.45 -1.60
C ILE A 98 20.91 14.77 -0.14
N ALA A 99 20.60 15.99 0.28
CA ALA A 99 20.62 16.40 1.68
C ALA A 99 19.23 16.91 2.10
N ILE A 100 18.77 16.48 3.27
CA ILE A 100 17.53 16.95 3.88
C ILE A 100 17.90 17.98 4.96
N LYS A 101 17.31 19.17 4.88
CA LYS A 101 17.51 20.28 5.83
C LYS A 101 16.14 20.85 6.18
N GLY A 102 15.59 20.45 7.34
CA GLY A 102 14.26 20.84 7.79
C GLY A 102 13.18 20.51 6.75
N ASP A 103 12.54 21.56 6.21
CA ASP A 103 11.48 21.51 5.20
C ASP A 103 11.97 21.51 3.75
N THR A 104 13.27 21.34 3.54
CA THR A 104 13.87 21.31 2.19
C THR A 104 14.65 20.03 1.94
N LEU A 105 14.49 19.48 0.74
CA LEU A 105 15.37 18.46 0.19
C LEU A 105 16.17 19.08 -0.95
N ILE A 106 17.49 19.03 -0.83
CA ILE A 106 18.46 19.61 -1.76
C ILE A 106 19.10 18.48 -2.55
N ILE A 107 18.93 18.49 -3.87
CA ILE A 107 19.63 17.62 -4.81
C ILE A 107 20.99 18.27 -5.11
N HIS A 108 22.07 17.56 -4.86
CA HIS A 108 23.42 18.07 -5.13
C HIS A 108 23.73 18.12 -6.64
N GLY A 109 24.53 19.11 -7.04
CA GLY A 109 24.88 19.36 -8.44
C GLY A 109 23.91 20.34 -9.14
N ARG A 110 23.56 20.04 -10.39
CA ARG A 110 22.80 20.94 -11.27
C ARG A 110 21.30 20.95 -10.95
N LYS A 111 20.61 22.06 -11.28
CA LYS A 111 19.15 22.14 -11.30
C LYS A 111 18.58 21.05 -12.21
N MET A 112 17.57 20.33 -11.73
CA MET A 112 16.86 19.28 -12.46
C MET A 112 15.48 19.79 -12.90
N GLU A 113 14.93 19.23 -13.97
CA GLU A 113 13.50 19.38 -14.27
C GLU A 113 12.69 18.46 -13.36
N LEU A 114 11.71 19.05 -12.67
CA LEU A 114 10.88 18.43 -11.66
C LEU A 114 9.41 18.61 -12.04
N GLY A 115 8.63 17.54 -11.93
CA GLY A 115 7.18 17.55 -12.10
C GLY A 115 6.47 17.45 -10.75
N HIS A 116 5.80 18.51 -10.30
CA HIS A 116 4.88 18.43 -9.17
C HIS A 116 3.57 17.77 -9.63
N GLY A 117 2.92 16.99 -8.76
CA GLY A 117 1.67 16.33 -9.10
C GLY A 117 1.29 15.22 -8.13
N ARG A 118 0.72 14.13 -8.65
CA ARG A 118 0.22 13.00 -7.86
C ARG A 118 0.76 11.68 -8.37
N PHE A 119 1.32 10.90 -7.47
CA PHE A 119 1.78 9.55 -7.71
C PHE A 119 0.67 8.54 -7.43
N TYR A 120 0.37 7.70 -8.42
CA TYR A 120 -0.59 6.62 -8.32
C TYR A 120 0.12 5.27 -8.38
N SER A 121 -0.18 4.40 -7.43
CA SER A 121 0.24 2.99 -7.44
C SER A 121 -0.98 2.11 -7.25
N ARG A 122 -1.05 1.01 -7.99
CA ARG A 122 -2.14 0.03 -7.91
C ARG A 122 -1.57 -1.36 -8.05
N ALA A 123 -1.95 -2.26 -7.17
CA ALA A 123 -1.84 -3.71 -7.37
C ALA A 123 -3.20 -4.37 -7.20
N VAL A 124 -3.56 -5.29 -8.08
CA VAL A 124 -4.68 -6.21 -7.84
C VAL A 124 -4.10 -7.60 -7.61
N TYR A 125 -4.41 -8.21 -6.47
CA TYR A 125 -4.02 -9.56 -6.12
C TYR A 125 -5.16 -10.52 -6.51
N GLY A 126 -5.01 -11.11 -7.69
CA GLY A 126 -5.85 -12.19 -8.22
C GLY A 126 -4.98 -13.24 -8.92
N ARG A 127 -5.55 -14.02 -9.86
CA ARG A 127 -4.80 -15.07 -10.59
C ARG A 127 -3.55 -14.55 -11.33
N ILE A 128 -3.52 -13.27 -11.70
CA ILE A 128 -2.34 -12.59 -12.26
C ILE A 128 -2.18 -11.26 -11.51
N SER A 129 -1.12 -11.13 -10.70
CA SER A 129 -0.80 -9.87 -10.03
C SER A 129 -0.35 -8.83 -11.05
N ARG A 130 -1.10 -7.74 -11.20
CA ARG A 130 -0.73 -6.60 -12.05
C ARG A 130 -0.48 -5.38 -11.17
N ILE A 131 0.78 -4.95 -11.10
CA ILE A 131 1.19 -3.69 -10.49
C ILE A 131 1.24 -2.64 -11.60
N ARG A 132 0.64 -1.49 -11.38
CA ARG A 132 0.72 -0.31 -12.25
C ARG A 132 1.03 0.91 -11.39
N ASN A 133 2.16 1.52 -11.68
CA ASN A 133 2.60 2.76 -11.08
C ASN A 133 2.65 3.81 -12.19
N PHE A 134 2.14 5.01 -11.92
CA PHE A 134 2.21 6.15 -12.83
C PHE A 134 2.22 7.46 -12.04
N PHE A 135 2.84 8.50 -12.58
CA PHE A 135 2.83 9.83 -11.98
C PHE A 135 2.13 10.83 -12.90
N TYR A 136 1.04 11.44 -12.42
CA TYR A 136 0.37 12.54 -13.11
C TYR A 136 1.04 13.86 -12.72
N ILE A 137 1.61 14.56 -13.71
CA ILE A 137 2.31 15.83 -13.51
C ILE A 137 1.31 16.98 -13.76
N SER A 138 1.08 17.81 -12.75
CA SER A 138 0.24 19.02 -12.87
C SER A 138 1.04 20.28 -13.19
N ASN A 139 2.30 20.37 -12.76
CA ASN A 139 3.17 21.50 -13.08
C ASN A 139 4.64 21.05 -13.19
N LYS A 140 5.42 21.72 -14.04
CA LYS A 140 6.86 21.49 -14.24
C LYS A 140 7.67 22.72 -13.83
N TYR A 141 8.81 22.50 -13.20
CA TYR A 141 9.74 23.57 -12.80
C TYR A 141 11.18 23.07 -12.81
N ARG A 142 12.16 23.98 -12.89
CA ARG A 142 13.58 23.65 -12.78
C ARG A 142 14.16 24.09 -11.44
N SER A 143 14.56 23.13 -10.62
CA SER A 143 15.14 23.39 -9.30
C SER A 143 16.10 22.27 -8.90
N ASN A 144 17.00 22.59 -7.98
CA ASN A 144 17.75 21.62 -7.18
C ASN A 144 17.24 21.55 -5.72
N ILE A 145 16.24 22.36 -5.37
CA ILE A 145 15.61 22.41 -4.04
C ILE A 145 14.13 22.03 -4.18
N ILE A 146 13.67 21.13 -3.31
CA ILE A 146 12.28 20.69 -3.18
C ILE A 146 11.79 21.12 -1.80
N GLU A 147 10.85 22.06 -1.76
CA GLU A 147 10.13 22.46 -0.55
C GLU A 147 9.10 21.37 -0.21
N LEU A 148 9.25 20.76 0.96
CA LEU A 148 8.45 19.62 1.40
C LEU A 148 7.02 20.05 1.79
N GLU A 149 6.83 21.22 2.40
CA GLU A 149 5.51 21.72 2.80
C GLU A 149 4.54 21.87 1.62
N ARG A 150 5.01 22.30 0.44
CA ARG A 150 4.18 22.46 -0.77
C ARG A 150 3.58 21.13 -1.28
N VAL A 151 4.03 20.00 -0.75
CA VAL A 151 3.63 18.65 -1.17
C VAL A 151 2.59 18.05 -0.21
N SER A 152 2.34 18.63 0.98
CA SER A 152 1.35 18.07 1.92
C SER A 152 -0.09 18.40 1.52
N LYS A 153 -0.76 17.44 0.89
CA LYS A 153 -2.21 17.46 0.58
C LYS A 153 -2.82 16.10 0.91
N GLU A 154 -4.13 15.98 0.73
CA GLU A 154 -4.85 14.71 0.83
C GLU A 154 -4.15 13.61 0.00
N PHE A 155 -3.85 12.49 0.67
CA PHE A 155 -3.25 11.29 0.12
C PHE A 155 -4.18 10.11 0.39
N THR A 156 -4.14 9.04 -0.41
CA THR A 156 -4.90 7.80 -0.17
C THR A 156 -3.93 6.62 -0.11
N LEU A 157 -4.05 5.75 0.89
CA LEU A 157 -3.42 4.43 0.92
C LEU A 157 -4.42 3.34 1.32
N LEU A 158 -4.31 2.20 0.65
CA LEU A 158 -5.04 0.97 0.91
C LEU A 158 -4.10 -0.21 0.65
N SER A 159 -3.97 -1.15 1.58
CA SER A 159 -3.33 -2.45 1.33
C SER A 159 -4.07 -3.56 2.06
N ASP A 160 -4.65 -4.48 1.30
CA ASP A 160 -5.33 -5.67 1.84
C ASP A 160 -5.06 -6.92 1.00
N PHE A 161 -5.81 -8.00 1.27
CA PHE A 161 -5.62 -9.30 0.65
C PHE A 161 -5.97 -9.37 -0.85
N MET A 162 -6.78 -8.44 -1.39
CA MET A 162 -7.15 -8.42 -2.82
C MET A 162 -6.41 -7.33 -3.61
N GLY A 163 -5.71 -6.40 -2.96
CA GLY A 163 -4.96 -5.38 -3.68
C GLY A 163 -4.39 -4.26 -2.82
N ASP A 164 -3.49 -3.52 -3.46
CA ASP A 164 -2.88 -2.28 -3.00
C ASP A 164 -3.39 -1.11 -3.85
N TYR A 165 -3.59 0.06 -3.26
CA TYR A 165 -3.78 1.32 -3.96
C TYR A 165 -3.12 2.46 -3.18
N ALA A 166 -2.38 3.32 -3.86
CA ALA A 166 -1.88 4.58 -3.33
C ALA A 166 -2.13 5.72 -4.31
N ASN A 167 -2.40 6.89 -3.74
CA ASN A 167 -2.55 8.17 -4.44
C ASN A 167 -1.91 9.25 -3.56
N ILE A 168 -0.63 9.54 -3.78
CA ILE A 168 0.22 10.34 -2.90
C ILE A 168 0.62 11.64 -3.64
N PRO A 169 0.41 12.84 -3.08
CA PRO A 169 0.95 14.06 -3.64
C PRO A 169 2.48 14.04 -3.59
N GLY A 170 3.14 14.53 -4.64
CA GLY A 170 4.57 14.33 -4.80
C GLY A 170 5.26 15.23 -5.82
N VAL A 171 6.55 14.95 -6.01
CA VAL A 171 7.40 15.48 -7.07
C VAL A 171 8.11 14.31 -7.76
N LYS A 172 8.04 14.26 -9.09
CA LYS A 172 8.81 13.33 -9.92
C LYS A 172 9.98 14.04 -10.57
N VAL A 173 11.17 13.44 -10.54
CA VAL A 173 12.34 13.93 -11.27
C VAL A 173 12.24 13.51 -12.74
N LEU A 174 12.37 14.48 -13.64
CA LEU A 174 12.21 14.32 -15.10
C LEU A 174 13.55 14.36 -15.85
N SER A 175 14.65 14.68 -15.16
CA SER A 175 15.99 14.82 -15.75
C SER A 175 16.91 13.65 -15.39
N LYS A 176 17.70 13.22 -16.37
CA LYS A 176 18.81 12.28 -16.17
C LYS A 176 19.91 12.88 -15.27
N PRO A 177 20.54 12.07 -14.39
CA PRO A 177 20.45 10.61 -14.32
C PRO A 177 19.27 10.08 -13.48
N TYR A 178 18.54 10.92 -12.74
CA TYR A 178 17.55 10.52 -11.73
C TYR A 178 16.11 10.43 -12.26
N GLU A 179 15.94 10.17 -13.56
CA GLU A 179 14.64 10.14 -14.22
C GLU A 179 13.72 9.08 -13.59
N ASN A 180 12.46 9.44 -13.31
CA ASN A 180 11.46 8.57 -12.67
C ASN A 180 11.72 8.23 -11.19
N VAL A 181 12.65 8.92 -10.53
CA VAL A 181 12.62 9.04 -9.06
C VAL A 181 11.41 9.88 -8.64
N ILE A 182 10.69 9.43 -7.62
CA ILE A 182 9.49 10.02 -7.06
C ILE A 182 9.72 10.29 -5.57
N LEU A 183 9.40 11.52 -5.18
CA LEU A 183 9.36 11.97 -3.80
C LEU A 183 7.89 12.23 -3.44
N GLY A 184 7.35 11.48 -2.48
CA GLY A 184 5.99 11.64 -1.96
C GLY A 184 6.02 12.01 -0.49
N ILE A 185 5.05 12.79 -0.02
CA ILE A 185 5.00 13.20 1.40
C ILE A 185 3.65 12.85 1.98
N ILE A 186 3.70 12.18 3.13
CA ILE A 186 2.53 11.81 3.92
C ILE A 186 2.65 12.51 5.26
N ASN A 187 1.99 13.66 5.39
CA ASN A 187 1.90 14.39 6.64
C ASN A 187 0.54 14.10 7.31
N PRO A 188 0.47 13.32 8.40
CA PRO A 188 -0.79 13.08 9.09
C PRO A 188 -1.28 14.30 9.87
N LYS A 189 -0.43 15.29 10.16
CA LYS A 189 -0.81 16.47 10.97
C LYS A 189 -1.80 17.39 10.25
N THR A 190 -1.82 17.39 8.91
CA THR A 190 -2.75 18.19 8.11
C THR A 190 -4.17 17.59 8.03
N MET A 191 -4.36 16.38 8.57
CA MET A 191 -5.59 15.58 8.45
C MET A 191 -6.26 15.42 9.82
N LYS A 192 -7.47 15.95 10.01
CA LYS A 192 -8.31 15.61 11.17
C LYS A 192 -9.27 14.48 10.80
N LEU A 193 -9.15 13.35 11.49
CA LEU A 193 -10.12 12.27 11.43
C LEU A 193 -11.32 12.62 12.32
N ARG A 194 -12.54 12.45 11.79
CA ARG A 194 -13.82 12.61 12.48
C ARG A 194 -14.74 11.43 12.13
N VAL A 195 -15.62 11.01 13.05
CA VAL A 195 -16.49 9.85 12.86
C VAL A 195 -17.86 10.18 13.44
N GLU A 196 -18.89 10.15 12.61
CA GLU A 196 -20.25 10.52 13.03
C GLU A 196 -21.34 9.60 12.42
N PRO A 197 -22.32 9.15 13.24
CA PRO A 197 -22.38 9.30 14.70
C PRO A 197 -21.26 8.52 15.42
N GLN A 198 -20.89 8.99 16.62
CA GLN A 198 -19.94 8.29 17.48
C GLN A 198 -20.52 7.02 18.11
N THR A 199 -21.84 6.82 18.10
CA THR A 199 -22.45 5.55 18.54
C THR A 199 -23.28 4.97 17.40
N LEU A 200 -22.97 3.73 17.04
CA LEU A 200 -23.79 2.90 16.17
C LEU A 200 -24.70 2.04 17.03
N ILE A 201 -26.00 2.07 16.77
CA ILE A 201 -26.97 1.20 17.44
C ILE A 201 -27.68 0.37 16.36
N LEU A 202 -27.75 -0.95 16.58
CA LEU A 202 -28.48 -1.89 15.73
C LEU A 202 -29.70 -2.37 16.51
N GLN A 203 -30.89 -2.00 16.03
CA GLN A 203 -32.17 -2.32 16.67
C GLN A 203 -33.03 -3.23 15.78
N ALA A 204 -33.92 -4.00 16.38
CA ALA A 204 -34.98 -4.73 15.69
C ALA A 204 -36.21 -4.87 16.58
N LYS A 205 -37.41 -4.64 16.04
CA LYS A 205 -38.69 -4.78 16.78
C LYS A 205 -38.67 -4.04 18.13
N GLY A 206 -38.17 -2.81 18.16
CA GLY A 206 -38.06 -1.98 19.37
C GLY A 206 -36.97 -2.39 20.38
N LYS A 207 -36.22 -3.48 20.15
CA LYS A 207 -35.12 -3.92 21.02
C LYS A 207 -33.76 -3.58 20.42
N THR A 208 -32.87 -2.99 21.23
CA THR A 208 -31.45 -2.89 20.88
C THR A 208 -30.83 -4.29 20.89
N LEU A 209 -30.16 -4.63 19.80
CA LEU A 209 -29.46 -5.90 19.63
C LEU A 209 -27.95 -5.72 19.83
N ALA A 210 -27.39 -4.61 19.34
CA ALA A 210 -25.97 -4.33 19.48
C ALA A 210 -25.69 -2.84 19.46
N GLU A 211 -24.55 -2.47 20.04
CA GLU A 211 -24.00 -1.12 19.95
C GLU A 211 -22.50 -1.15 19.65
N ALA A 212 -22.00 -0.11 18.99
CA ALA A 212 -20.58 0.17 18.89
C ALA A 212 -20.34 1.64 19.20
N ARG A 213 -19.61 1.91 20.29
CA ARG A 213 -19.18 3.26 20.71
C ARG A 213 -17.81 3.53 20.12
N LEU A 214 -17.71 4.56 19.29
CA LEU A 214 -16.56 4.93 18.46
C LEU A 214 -15.93 6.20 19.04
N LYS A 215 -14.62 6.15 19.29
CA LYS A 215 -13.81 7.30 19.73
C LYS A 215 -12.56 7.40 18.87
N ILE A 216 -12.08 8.62 18.67
CA ILE A 216 -10.83 8.89 17.97
C ILE A 216 -9.79 9.28 19.01
N GLU A 217 -8.66 8.57 19.02
CA GLU A 217 -7.55 8.78 19.94
C GLU A 217 -6.25 8.72 19.13
N ASN A 218 -5.53 9.84 19.01
CA ASN A 218 -4.18 9.92 18.41
C ASN A 218 -4.04 9.16 17.08
N SER A 219 -4.77 9.57 16.04
CA SER A 219 -4.75 8.93 14.72
C SER A 219 -5.29 7.49 14.66
N LYS A 220 -5.93 7.01 15.74
CA LYS A 220 -6.59 5.69 15.81
C LYS A 220 -8.10 5.84 15.98
N ILE A 221 -8.85 4.91 15.41
CA ILE A 221 -10.24 4.65 15.80
C ILE A 221 -10.22 3.55 16.86
N ARG A 222 -10.76 3.88 18.03
CA ARG A 222 -11.09 2.93 19.08
C ARG A 222 -12.59 2.69 19.06
N ALA A 223 -13.00 1.43 19.07
CA ALA A 223 -14.41 1.05 19.14
C ALA A 223 -14.63 0.06 20.28
N ILE A 224 -15.64 0.30 21.12
CA ILE A 224 -16.17 -0.69 22.06
C ILE A 224 -17.42 -1.26 21.40
N LEU A 225 -17.35 -2.53 21.01
CA LEU A 225 -18.42 -3.28 20.37
C LEU A 225 -19.09 -4.20 21.40
N TYR A 226 -20.41 -4.13 21.51
CA TYR A 226 -21.20 -4.96 22.44
C TYR A 226 -22.43 -5.54 21.74
N ALA A 227 -22.74 -6.81 22.03
CA ALA A 227 -23.97 -7.46 21.60
C ALA A 227 -24.77 -7.94 22.81
N TYR A 228 -26.05 -7.58 22.85
CA TYR A 228 -26.89 -7.84 24.02
C TYR A 228 -27.24 -9.34 24.17
N PRO A 229 -27.51 -9.82 25.39
CA PRO A 229 -28.03 -11.17 25.60
C PRO A 229 -29.31 -11.42 24.80
N GLY A 230 -29.44 -12.59 24.19
CA GLY A 230 -30.59 -12.96 23.33
C GLY A 230 -30.46 -12.56 21.85
N VAL A 231 -29.36 -11.92 21.43
CA VAL A 231 -29.02 -11.80 20.00
C VAL A 231 -28.81 -13.19 19.40
N ARG A 232 -29.46 -13.47 18.27
CA ARG A 232 -29.13 -14.62 17.41
C ARG A 232 -28.20 -14.16 16.30
N GLY A 233 -26.97 -14.70 16.27
CA GLY A 233 -25.94 -14.42 15.27
C GLY A 233 -24.72 -13.67 15.83
N VAL A 234 -23.74 -13.43 14.97
CA VAL A 234 -22.50 -12.69 15.30
C VAL A 234 -22.62 -11.25 14.79
N VAL A 235 -22.23 -10.30 15.62
CA VAL A 235 -22.19 -8.87 15.27
C VAL A 235 -20.79 -8.50 14.82
N TYR A 236 -20.69 -7.77 13.72
CA TYR A 236 -19.43 -7.30 13.14
C TYR A 236 -19.41 -5.78 13.07
N LEU A 237 -18.30 -5.17 13.48
CA LEU A 237 -17.96 -3.82 13.05
C LEU A 237 -17.15 -3.91 11.76
N LYS A 238 -17.65 -3.33 10.68
CA LYS A 238 -17.02 -3.37 9.35
C LYS A 238 -16.72 -1.96 8.86
N LEU A 239 -15.56 -1.77 8.24
CA LEU A 239 -15.33 -0.62 7.39
C LEU A 239 -15.72 -0.95 5.95
N HIS A 240 -16.69 -0.22 5.43
CA HIS A 240 -17.11 -0.25 4.04
C HIS A 240 -16.61 1.01 3.34
N GLY A 241 -15.91 0.88 2.23
CA GLY A 241 -15.56 2.03 1.41
C GLY A 241 -15.18 1.65 0.00
N GLY A 242 -14.41 2.49 -0.66
CA GLY A 242 -13.82 2.15 -1.94
C GLY A 242 -12.78 3.16 -2.40
N VAL A 243 -12.00 2.72 -3.37
CA VAL A 243 -11.19 3.55 -4.29
C VAL A 243 -11.87 3.50 -5.67
N PRO A 244 -11.54 4.35 -6.66
CA PRO A 244 -12.35 4.52 -7.88
C PRO A 244 -12.79 3.24 -8.61
N GLU A 245 -11.95 2.19 -8.60
CA GLU A 245 -12.21 0.92 -9.29
C GLU A 245 -12.55 -0.25 -8.36
N ARG A 246 -12.67 -0.03 -7.04
CA ARG A 246 -12.79 -1.12 -6.07
C ARG A 246 -13.52 -0.72 -4.80
N ARG A 247 -14.63 -1.42 -4.51
CA ARG A 247 -15.27 -1.43 -3.18
C ARG A 247 -14.55 -2.37 -2.23
N VAL A 248 -14.46 -1.99 -0.96
CA VAL A 248 -13.75 -2.69 0.11
C VAL A 248 -14.69 -2.85 1.30
N SER A 249 -14.65 -4.02 1.95
CA SER A 249 -15.43 -4.33 3.16
C SER A 249 -14.54 -5.13 4.10
N ILE A 250 -13.88 -4.44 5.04
CA ILE A 250 -12.95 -5.04 6.00
C ILE A 250 -13.62 -5.15 7.37
N THR A 251 -13.63 -6.35 7.95
CA THR A 251 -14.06 -6.57 9.33
C THR A 251 -12.99 -6.03 10.28
N LEU A 252 -13.37 -5.12 11.18
CA LEU A 252 -12.48 -4.55 12.19
C LEU A 252 -12.53 -5.32 13.52
N GLY A 253 -13.68 -5.94 13.82
CA GLY A 253 -13.89 -6.81 14.97
C GLY A 253 -15.25 -7.47 14.97
N SER A 254 -15.46 -8.43 15.87
CA SER A 254 -16.70 -9.20 16.02
C SER A 254 -16.96 -9.60 17.46
N VAL A 255 -18.23 -9.78 17.82
CA VAL A 255 -18.70 -10.30 19.12
C VAL A 255 -19.86 -11.30 18.94
N GLY A 256 -19.88 -12.30 19.81
CA GLY A 256 -21.03 -13.18 20.05
C GLY A 256 -22.06 -12.56 21.01
N PRO A 257 -23.19 -13.25 21.26
CA PRO A 257 -24.26 -12.74 22.12
C PRO A 257 -23.82 -12.61 23.58
N GLY A 258 -24.05 -11.44 24.19
CA GLY A 258 -23.64 -11.12 25.57
C GLY A 258 -22.18 -10.66 25.70
N GLU A 259 -21.39 -10.69 24.64
CA GLU A 259 -19.96 -10.38 24.67
C GLU A 259 -19.64 -8.90 24.36
N GLN A 260 -18.48 -8.44 24.84
CA GLN A 260 -17.88 -7.15 24.51
C GLN A 260 -16.49 -7.33 23.90
N CYS A 261 -16.17 -6.54 22.87
CA CYS A 261 -14.84 -6.48 22.26
C CYS A 261 -14.36 -5.02 22.17
N THR A 262 -13.09 -4.77 22.50
CA THR A 262 -12.44 -3.49 22.21
C THR A 262 -11.59 -3.63 20.96
N VAL A 263 -11.93 -2.86 19.93
CA VAL A 263 -11.17 -2.76 18.68
C VAL A 263 -10.34 -1.48 18.74
N VAL A 264 -9.05 -1.58 18.43
CA VAL A 264 -8.18 -0.43 18.17
C VAL A 264 -7.57 -0.62 16.80
N LYS A 265 -7.78 0.35 15.90
CA LYS A 265 -7.16 0.37 14.57
C LYS A 265 -6.59 1.74 14.31
N HIS A 266 -5.36 1.78 13.82
CA HIS A 266 -4.78 3.01 13.30
C HIS A 266 -5.57 3.41 12.03
N PHE A 267 -5.84 4.70 11.84
CA PHE A 267 -6.52 5.25 10.66
C PHE A 267 -5.75 6.42 9.99
N LEU A 268 -4.62 6.82 10.58
CA LEU A 268 -3.61 7.80 10.11
C LEU A 268 -2.22 7.30 10.57
N PRO A 269 -1.10 7.55 9.85
CA PRO A 269 0.24 7.25 10.37
C PRO A 269 0.52 8.10 11.63
N SER A 270 1.40 7.62 12.51
CA SER A 270 1.75 8.32 13.75
C SER A 270 2.78 9.44 13.56
N LYS A 271 3.53 9.42 12.44
CA LYS A 271 4.55 10.39 12.08
C LYS A 271 4.39 10.82 10.63
N GLU A 272 4.98 11.96 10.30
CA GLU A 272 5.16 12.38 8.91
C GLU A 272 6.20 11.50 8.22
N LEU A 273 5.87 11.05 7.01
CA LEU A 273 6.68 10.13 6.21
C LEU A 273 7.13 10.83 4.92
N LEU A 274 8.45 10.90 4.72
CA LEU A 274 9.03 11.26 3.41
C LEU A 274 9.31 9.98 2.63
N ILE A 275 8.57 9.75 1.55
CA ILE A 275 8.74 8.61 0.66
C ILE A 275 9.71 9.00 -0.46
N ILE A 276 10.78 8.24 -0.63
CA ILE A 276 11.69 8.36 -1.78
C ILE A 276 11.79 7.01 -2.47
N THR A 277 11.40 6.95 -3.75
CA THR A 277 11.29 5.69 -4.51
C THR A 277 11.55 5.92 -6.00
N HIS A 278 11.70 4.85 -6.76
CA HIS A 278 11.62 4.90 -8.23
C HIS A 278 10.26 4.39 -8.67
N GLU A 279 9.66 4.96 -9.73
CA GLU A 279 8.31 4.64 -10.19
C GLU A 279 8.07 3.13 -10.38
N ARG A 280 9.06 2.40 -10.90
CA ARG A 280 8.99 0.93 -11.06
C ARG A 280 9.01 0.12 -9.75
N LEU A 281 9.63 0.64 -8.68
CA LEU A 281 9.96 -0.15 -7.48
C LEU A 281 8.92 -0.03 -6.36
N PHE A 282 8.08 1.00 -6.36
CA PHE A 282 7.13 1.24 -5.29
C PHE A 282 6.01 0.19 -5.23
N THR A 283 5.69 -0.27 -4.02
CA THR A 283 4.44 -0.97 -3.71
C THR A 283 3.91 -0.51 -2.35
N VAL A 284 2.58 -0.48 -2.16
CA VAL A 284 1.99 -0.07 -0.87
C VAL A 284 2.36 -1.07 0.23
N ARG A 285 2.46 -2.35 -0.11
CA ARG A 285 3.04 -3.38 0.77
C ARG A 285 4.46 -3.05 1.24
N SER A 286 5.35 -2.56 0.37
CA SER A 286 6.71 -2.17 0.78
C SER A 286 6.75 -0.92 1.67
N LEU A 287 5.81 0.01 1.49
CA LEU A 287 5.59 1.14 2.41
C LEU A 287 5.09 0.63 3.77
N ARG A 288 4.03 -0.19 3.77
CA ARG A 288 3.42 -0.81 4.95
C ARG A 288 4.45 -1.52 5.82
N ASP A 289 5.21 -2.42 5.20
CA ASP A 289 6.15 -3.29 5.89
C ASP A 289 7.33 -2.50 6.50
N ARG A 290 7.67 -1.31 5.96
CA ARG A 290 8.68 -0.37 6.49
C ARG A 290 8.15 0.52 7.62
N VAL A 291 6.91 0.99 7.53
CA VAL A 291 6.28 1.86 8.56
C VAL A 291 5.77 1.04 9.76
N GLY A 292 5.86 -0.29 9.72
CA GLY A 292 5.52 -1.19 10.83
C GLY A 292 4.01 -1.36 11.07
N ILE A 293 3.18 -1.05 10.06
CA ILE A 293 1.72 -1.09 10.17
C ILE A 293 1.22 -2.45 9.65
N TYR A 294 1.23 -3.48 10.51
CA TYR A 294 0.95 -4.87 10.09
C TYR A 294 -0.53 -5.29 10.13
N ASP A 295 -1.40 -4.47 10.73
CA ASP A 295 -2.85 -4.54 10.48
C ASP A 295 -3.16 -4.25 9.00
N PRO A 296 -4.33 -4.68 8.45
CA PRO A 296 -4.74 -4.27 7.11
C PRO A 296 -4.68 -2.74 6.99
N LEU A 297 -3.77 -2.24 6.15
CA LEU A 297 -3.35 -0.84 6.20
C LEU A 297 -4.43 0.02 5.59
N LEU A 298 -5.09 0.77 6.47
CA LEU A 298 -6.34 1.48 6.16
C LEU A 298 -6.27 2.93 6.65
N ILE A 299 -5.23 3.61 6.15
CA ILE A 299 -4.55 4.70 6.85
C ILE A 299 -3.87 5.64 5.84
N SER A 300 -4.12 6.95 5.84
CA SER A 300 -5.40 7.54 5.39
C SER A 300 -5.26 7.82 3.88
N GLY A 301 -6.08 8.58 3.17
CA GLY A 301 -7.10 9.58 3.47
C GLY A 301 -7.89 9.83 2.17
N PHE A 302 -8.93 10.65 2.24
CA PHE A 302 -10.12 10.37 1.43
C PHE A 302 -10.26 11.28 0.18
N GLY A 303 -9.15 11.57 -0.51
CA GLY A 303 -9.19 12.43 -1.71
C GLY A 303 -9.98 11.84 -2.89
N GLU A 304 -10.11 10.50 -2.95
CA GLU A 304 -10.93 9.78 -3.95
C GLU A 304 -11.75 8.62 -3.33
N GLY A 305 -11.71 8.43 -2.00
CA GLY A 305 -12.20 7.21 -1.35
C GLY A 305 -13.11 7.46 -0.16
N ASN A 306 -14.40 7.18 -0.30
CA ASN A 306 -15.39 7.35 0.76
C ASN A 306 -15.49 6.09 1.62
N TYR A 307 -15.16 6.18 2.92
CA TYR A 307 -15.31 5.07 3.87
C TYR A 307 -16.34 5.36 4.97
N LYS A 308 -17.06 4.31 5.37
CA LYS A 308 -18.12 4.29 6.38
C LYS A 308 -17.89 3.12 7.34
N LEU A 309 -18.13 3.33 8.62
CA LEU A 309 -18.23 2.24 9.59
C LEU A 309 -19.67 1.72 9.58
N LYS A 310 -19.84 0.40 9.53
CA LYS A 310 -21.15 -0.25 9.64
C LYS A 310 -21.14 -1.29 10.75
N LEU A 311 -22.15 -1.24 11.60
CA LEU A 311 -22.47 -2.28 12.56
C LEU A 311 -23.42 -3.26 11.86
N VAL A 312 -23.04 -4.53 11.73
CA VAL A 312 -23.77 -5.52 10.92
C VAL A 312 -23.99 -6.79 11.72
N LEU A 313 -25.26 -7.20 11.89
CA LEU A 313 -25.62 -8.48 12.48
C LEU A 313 -25.73 -9.55 11.38
N LYS A 314 -24.86 -10.57 11.42
CA LYS A 314 -24.96 -11.73 10.52
C LYS A 314 -25.81 -12.81 11.18
N ARG A 315 -27.06 -12.93 10.72
CA ARG A 315 -27.88 -14.13 10.93
C ARG A 315 -27.58 -15.15 9.82
N THR A 316 -27.84 -16.41 10.10
CA THR A 316 -27.65 -17.49 9.13
C THR A 316 -28.50 -17.25 7.87
N LEU A 317 -27.81 -17.21 6.73
CA LEU A 317 -28.29 -17.20 5.34
C LEU A 317 -28.91 -15.91 4.73
N HIS A 318 -30.06 -15.38 5.14
CA HIS A 318 -30.80 -14.44 4.24
C HIS A 318 -31.28 -13.05 4.77
N SER A 319 -30.87 -12.57 5.94
CA SER A 319 -31.06 -11.14 6.26
C SER A 319 -29.95 -10.57 7.14
N ALA A 320 -29.44 -9.39 6.76
CA ALA A 320 -28.48 -8.61 7.53
C ALA A 320 -29.12 -7.27 7.91
N LEU A 321 -29.35 -7.08 9.21
CA LEU A 321 -29.63 -5.74 9.76
C LEU A 321 -28.30 -4.98 9.83
N SER A 322 -28.32 -3.70 9.48
CA SER A 322 -27.13 -2.85 9.51
C SER A 322 -27.43 -1.42 9.94
N SER A 323 -26.52 -0.82 10.71
CA SER A 323 -26.50 0.59 11.08
C SER A 323 -25.19 1.22 10.57
N GLU A 324 -25.20 2.50 10.14
CA GLU A 324 -24.07 3.15 9.45
C GLU A 324 -23.61 4.46 10.12
N ALA A 325 -22.29 4.67 10.14
CA ALA A 325 -21.63 5.92 10.48
C ALA A 325 -20.67 6.30 9.37
N ARG A 326 -20.56 7.59 9.10
CA ARG A 326 -19.63 8.13 8.11
C ARG A 326 -18.32 8.49 8.81
N ILE A 327 -17.20 8.15 8.19
CA ILE A 327 -15.92 8.73 8.57
C ILE A 327 -15.77 9.99 7.73
N PHE A 328 -15.51 11.11 8.40
CA PHE A 328 -15.19 12.38 7.79
C PHE A 328 -13.69 12.65 7.98
N LEU A 329 -13.05 13.19 6.95
CA LEU A 329 -11.69 13.71 7.03
C LEU A 329 -11.78 15.19 6.67
N GLU A 330 -11.39 16.03 7.61
CA GLU A 330 -11.36 17.47 7.43
C GLU A 330 -9.89 17.90 7.30
N HIS A 331 -9.55 18.50 6.17
CA HIS A 331 -8.25 19.15 6.01
C HIS A 331 -8.20 20.35 6.95
N VAL A 332 -7.20 20.37 7.84
CA VAL A 332 -6.94 21.55 8.66
C VAL A 332 -6.32 22.60 7.74
N LYS A 333 -6.95 23.77 7.63
CA LYS A 333 -6.36 24.94 6.96
C LYS A 333 -5.28 25.56 7.85
#